data_AF-A0A1S3R3K1-F1
#
_entry.id   AF-A0A1S3R3K1-F1
#
_cell.length_a   1.000
_cell.length_b   1.000
_cell.length_c   1.000
_cell.angle_alpha   90.00
_cell.angle_beta   90.00
_cell.angle_gamma   90.00
#
_symmetry.space_group_name_H-M   'P 1'
#
loop_
_entity.id
_entity.type
_entity.pdbx_description
1 polymer ?
#
loop_
_entity_poly.entity_id
_entity_poly.type
_entity_poly.pdbx_seq_one_letter_code
_entity_poly.pdbx_strand_id
1 'polypeptide(L)'
;MTPKNVRQVTWQKVTTGANENVATYSKRGSNVNLRFQGKVEFEDEGLQNCSIVIRGVSRGDESCYKCLFNTFPEGPISGRTCLHVNELYGPSLLITQTNNSHTTLSCSATGRPAPIVT
;
A
#
# COMPACT_ATOMS: atom_id res chain seq x y z
N MET A 1 -29.91 7.54 5.97
CA MET A 1 -28.95 6.74 6.78
C MET A 1 -28.87 7.38 8.16
N THR A 2 -29.00 6.60 9.24
CA THR A 2 -28.77 7.09 10.59
C THR A 2 -27.27 7.18 10.89
N PRO A 3 -26.77 8.24 11.55
CA PRO A 3 -25.37 8.35 11.90
C PRO A 3 -24.97 7.20 12.84
N LYS A 4 -23.96 6.43 12.46
CA LYS A 4 -23.42 5.38 13.33
C LYS A 4 -22.60 6.01 14.44
N ASN A 5 -22.73 5.50 15.67
CA ASN A 5 -22.00 5.98 16.83
C ASN A 5 -20.57 5.42 16.83
N VAL A 6 -19.74 5.95 15.94
CA VAL A 6 -18.32 5.59 15.81
C VAL A 6 -17.53 6.20 16.98
N ARG A 7 -16.76 5.37 17.69
CA ARG A 7 -15.92 5.80 18.82
C ARG A 7 -14.46 5.98 18.44
N GLN A 8 -13.96 5.14 17.53
CA GLN A 8 -12.58 5.13 17.09
C GLN A 8 -12.49 4.52 15.69
N VAL A 9 -11.58 5.02 14.86
CA VAL A 9 -11.18 4.37 13.62
C VAL A 9 -9.80 3.73 13.79
N THR A 10 -9.63 2.50 13.32
CA THR A 10 -8.36 1.77 13.35
C THR A 10 -8.00 1.31 11.94
N TRP A 11 -6.83 1.72 11.46
CA TRP A 11 -6.21 1.17 10.26
C TRP A 11 -5.33 -0.02 10.62
N GLN A 12 -5.48 -1.12 9.88
CA GLN A 12 -4.72 -2.35 10.05
C GLN A 12 -4.11 -2.80 8.73
N LYS A 13 -2.88 -3.30 8.77
CA LYS A 13 -2.24 -4.04 7.68
C LYS A 13 -2.53 -5.52 7.88
N VAL A 14 -3.12 -6.16 6.88
CA VAL A 14 -3.33 -7.61 6.89
C VAL A 14 -1.99 -8.30 6.74
N THR A 15 -1.74 -9.31 7.55
CA THR A 15 -0.53 -10.14 7.46
C THR A 15 -0.95 -11.61 7.38
N THR A 16 0.01 -12.52 7.23
CA THR A 16 -0.25 -13.96 7.30
C THR A 16 -0.60 -14.44 8.71
N GLY A 17 -0.25 -13.65 9.74
CA GLY A 17 -0.58 -13.91 11.14
C GLY A 17 -1.60 -12.91 11.68
N ALA A 18 -1.27 -12.28 12.81
CA ALA A 18 -2.11 -11.23 13.38
C ALA A 18 -1.98 -9.94 12.57
N ASN A 19 -3.12 -9.32 12.24
CA ASN A 19 -3.13 -8.00 11.62
C ASN A 19 -2.35 -7.00 12.46
N GLU A 20 -1.54 -6.19 11.79
CA GLU A 20 -0.76 -5.16 12.46
C GLU A 20 -1.54 -3.85 12.49
N ASN A 21 -1.67 -3.23 13.67
CA ASN A 21 -2.26 -1.90 13.78
C ASN A 21 -1.31 -0.86 13.17
N VAL A 22 -1.79 -0.13 12.17
CA VAL A 22 -1.03 0.91 11.45
C VAL A 22 -1.23 2.25 12.13
N ALA A 23 -2.48 2.67 12.30
CA ALA A 23 -2.83 3.94 12.90
C ALA A 23 -4.23 3.89 13.54
N THR A 24 -4.47 4.74 14.53
CA THR A 24 -5.77 4.89 15.18
C THR A 24 -6.14 6.36 15.29
N TYR A 25 -7.43 6.65 15.17
CA TYR A 25 -7.99 7.97 15.37
C TYR A 25 -9.21 7.89 16.29
N SER A 26 -9.27 8.80 17.26
CA SER A 26 -10.44 8.99 18.12
C SER A 26 -10.60 10.47 18.45
N LYS A 27 -11.66 10.85 19.15
CA LYS A 27 -11.81 12.23 19.66
C LYS A 27 -10.69 12.66 20.63
N ARG A 28 -9.86 11.73 21.10
CA ARG A 28 -8.69 12.02 21.93
C ARG A 28 -7.43 12.35 21.12
N GLY A 29 -7.47 12.17 19.81
CA GLY A 29 -6.36 12.40 18.89
C GLY A 29 -6.05 11.22 17.98
N SER A 30 -5.12 11.44 17.05
CA SER A 30 -4.52 10.46 16.17
C SER A 30 -3.27 9.83 16.76
N ASN A 31 -3.01 8.58 16.40
CA ASN A 31 -1.80 7.86 16.77
C ASN A 31 -1.36 6.96 15.61
N VAL A 32 -0.12 7.12 15.15
CA VAL A 32 0.51 6.21 14.19
C VAL A 32 1.47 5.31 14.95
N ASN A 33 1.34 3.99 14.75
CA ASN A 33 2.19 3.01 15.40
C ASN A 33 3.65 3.24 14.99
N LEU A 34 4.58 3.10 15.94
CA LEU A 34 6.01 3.39 15.81
C LEU A 34 6.64 2.83 14.53
N ARG A 35 6.25 1.61 14.12
CA ARG A 35 6.75 0.97 12.89
C ARG A 35 6.42 1.74 11.60
N PHE A 36 5.33 2.50 11.61
CA PHE A 36 4.81 3.22 10.45
C PHE A 36 5.03 4.73 10.55
N GLN A 37 5.65 5.22 11.64
CA GLN A 37 5.96 6.65 11.81
C GLN A 37 6.91 7.15 10.73
N GLY A 38 6.68 8.39 10.27
CA GLY A 38 7.41 9.01 9.16
C GLY A 38 7.05 8.48 7.77
N LYS A 39 6.25 7.41 7.69
CA LYS A 39 5.78 6.82 6.44
C LYS A 39 4.28 6.98 6.24
N VAL A 40 3.51 6.74 7.31
CA VAL A 40 2.05 6.86 7.30
C VAL A 40 1.63 8.14 7.99
N GLU A 41 0.74 8.87 7.34
CA GLU A 41 0.12 10.10 7.83
C GLU A 41 -1.39 10.01 7.65
N PHE A 42 -2.16 10.67 8.53
CA PHE A 42 -3.59 10.88 8.28
C PHE A 42 -3.76 11.99 7.25
N GLU A 43 -4.59 11.74 6.24
CA GLU A 43 -5.05 12.78 5.31
C GLU A 43 -6.36 13.38 5.82
N ASP A 44 -7.30 12.53 6.24
CA ASP A 44 -8.51 12.93 6.96
C ASP A 44 -8.54 12.34 8.37
N GLU A 45 -8.80 13.21 9.35
CA GLU A 45 -8.95 12.85 10.76
C GLU A 45 -10.41 13.01 11.22
N GLY A 46 -11.23 12.00 10.96
CA GLY A 46 -12.65 12.05 11.31
C GLY A 46 -13.24 10.70 11.67
N LEU A 47 -14.35 10.74 12.41
CA LEU A 47 -15.11 9.53 12.75
C LEU A 47 -16.06 9.08 11.62
N GLN A 48 -16.21 9.89 10.58
CA GLN A 48 -17.04 9.59 9.39
C GLN A 48 -16.19 9.52 8.11
N ASN A 49 -15.05 10.20 8.09
CA ASN A 49 -14.03 10.06 7.05
C ASN A 49 -12.67 9.96 7.73
N CYS A 50 -11.91 8.91 7.42
CA CYS A 50 -10.62 8.64 8.02
C CYS A 50 -9.72 7.96 7.01
N SER A 51 -8.91 8.76 6.33
CA SER A 51 -8.02 8.35 5.25
C SER A 51 -6.57 8.48 5.69
N ILE A 52 -5.71 7.63 5.13
CA ILE A 52 -4.27 7.65 5.40
C ILE A 52 -3.49 7.70 4.09
N VAL A 53 -2.33 8.33 4.14
CA VAL A 53 -1.35 8.36 3.06
C VAL A 53 -0.14 7.56 3.47
N ILE A 54 0.33 6.67 2.59
CA ILE A 54 1.59 5.93 2.74
C ILE A 54 2.61 6.58 1.80
N ARG A 55 3.59 7.29 2.35
CA ARG A 55 4.67 7.95 1.58
C ARG A 55 5.82 6.98 1.32
N GLY A 56 6.57 7.21 0.23
CA GLY A 56 7.77 6.42 -0.08
C GLY A 56 7.45 4.92 -0.16
N VAL A 57 6.42 4.56 -0.93
CA VAL A 57 5.94 3.19 -1.06
C VAL A 57 7.07 2.29 -1.56
N SER A 58 7.24 1.15 -0.88
CA SER A 58 8.17 0.10 -1.26
C SER A 58 7.45 -1.24 -1.33
N ARG A 59 8.12 -2.25 -1.90
CA ARG A 59 7.58 -3.61 -2.01
C ARG A 59 7.09 -4.18 -0.67
N GLY A 60 7.71 -3.78 0.44
CA GLY A 60 7.31 -4.22 1.78
C GLY A 60 5.93 -3.71 2.22
N ASP A 61 5.37 -2.69 1.58
CA ASP A 61 4.04 -2.16 1.90
C ASP A 61 2.92 -2.89 1.19
N GLU A 62 3.24 -3.70 0.18
CA GLU A 62 2.26 -4.47 -0.55
C GLU A 62 1.51 -5.40 0.41
N SER A 63 0.23 -5.09 0.61
CA SER A 63 -0.70 -5.87 1.40
C SER A 63 -2.10 -5.31 1.22
N CYS A 64 -3.07 -6.03 1.77
CA CYS A 64 -4.38 -5.46 2.02
C CYS A 64 -4.41 -4.73 3.37
N TYR A 65 -5.10 -3.61 3.38
CA TYR A 65 -5.32 -2.78 4.56
C TYR A 65 -6.80 -2.78 4.89
N LYS A 66 -7.11 -2.86 6.19
CA LYS A 66 -8.47 -2.76 6.71
C LYS A 66 -8.63 -1.44 7.45
N CYS A 67 -9.72 -0.75 7.18
CA CYS A 67 -10.16 0.39 7.99
C CYS A 67 -11.36 -0.05 8.83
N LEU A 68 -11.25 0.08 10.15
CA LEU A 68 -12.23 -0.38 11.12
C LEU A 68 -12.86 0.82 11.82
N PHE A 69 -14.12 1.13 11.51
CA PHE A 69 -14.93 2.09 12.25
C PHE A 69 -15.55 1.36 13.45
N ASN A 70 -14.94 1.50 14.62
CA ASN A 70 -15.40 0.84 15.84
C ASN A 70 -16.65 1.55 16.37
N THR A 71 -17.82 0.94 16.17
CA THR A 71 -19.11 1.49 16.62
C THR A 71 -19.59 0.78 17.88
N PHE A 72 -20.42 1.47 18.66
CA PHE A 72 -21.07 0.90 19.83
C PHE A 72 -22.57 1.19 19.79
N PRO A 73 -23.46 0.20 20.04
CA PRO A 73 -23.17 -1.17 20.50
C PRO A 73 -22.93 -2.20 19.37
N GLU A 74 -23.09 -1.80 18.10
CA GLU A 74 -23.20 -2.71 16.96
C GLU A 74 -21.87 -3.38 16.55
N GLY A 75 -20.75 -2.97 17.12
CA GLY A 75 -19.43 -3.49 16.78
C GLY A 75 -18.77 -2.76 15.60
N PRO A 76 -17.58 -3.22 15.16
CA PRO A 76 -16.82 -2.53 14.12
C PRO A 76 -17.40 -2.77 12.72
N ILE A 77 -17.46 -1.70 11.93
CA ILE A 77 -17.72 -1.76 10.49
C ILE A 77 -16.37 -1.70 9.77
N SER A 78 -16.11 -2.62 8.83
CA SER A 78 -14.81 -2.72 8.16
C SER A 78 -14.87 -2.46 6.66
N GLY A 79 -13.95 -1.63 6.17
CA GLY A 79 -13.57 -1.56 4.75
C GLY A 79 -12.24 -2.28 4.51
N ARG A 80 -12.02 -2.79 3.29
CA ARG A 80 -10.75 -3.41 2.89
C ARG A 80 -10.31 -2.85 1.53
N THR A 81 -9.05 -2.48 1.43
CA THR A 81 -8.38 -2.11 0.18
C THR A 81 -7.07 -2.87 0.05
N CYS A 82 -6.56 -3.09 -1.16
CA CYS A 82 -5.29 -3.77 -1.37
C CYS A 82 -4.34 -2.89 -2.16
N LEU A 83 -3.17 -2.64 -1.59
CA LEU A 83 -2.09 -1.92 -2.24
C LEU A 83 -1.27 -2.93 -3.05
N HIS A 84 -1.02 -2.65 -4.33
CA HIS A 84 -0.11 -3.40 -5.19
C HIS A 84 0.97 -2.46 -5.68
N VAL A 85 2.23 -2.90 -5.60
CA VAL A 85 3.39 -2.07 -5.94
C VAL A 85 4.01 -2.59 -7.23
N ASN A 86 3.95 -1.75 -8.26
CA ASN A 86 4.57 -2.01 -9.55
C ASN A 86 5.96 -1.39 -9.58
N GLU A 87 6.94 -2.15 -10.05
CA GLU A 87 8.32 -1.70 -10.25
C GLU A 87 8.59 -1.67 -11.74
N LEU A 88 8.73 -0.47 -12.29
CA LEU A 88 8.92 -0.26 -13.72
C LEU A 88 10.38 0.12 -13.98
N TYR A 89 11.09 -0.72 -14.72
CA TYR A 89 12.43 -0.42 -15.21
C TYR A 89 12.37 -0.29 -16.74
N GLY A 90 13.21 0.59 -17.28
CA GLY A 90 13.35 0.72 -18.73
C GLY A 90 14.00 -0.53 -19.32
N PRO A 91 13.62 -0.96 -20.54
CA PRO A 91 14.30 -2.05 -21.22
C PRO A 91 15.74 -1.64 -21.56
N SER A 92 16.63 -2.62 -21.58
CA SER A 92 18.03 -2.47 -21.98
C SER A 92 18.25 -3.19 -23.31
N LEU A 93 18.95 -2.52 -24.23
CA LEU A 93 19.32 -3.06 -25.53
C LEU A 93 20.83 -3.15 -25.62
N LEU A 94 21.34 -4.35 -25.84
CA LEU A 94 22.75 -4.62 -26.10
C LEU A 94 22.91 -5.00 -27.57
N ILE A 95 23.78 -4.25 -28.26
CA ILE A 95 24.12 -4.48 -29.67
C ILE A 95 25.56 -5.01 -29.71
N THR A 96 25.76 -6.21 -30.23
CA THR A 96 27.10 -6.76 -30.43
C THR A 96 27.37 -7.00 -31.91
N GLN A 97 28.39 -6.34 -32.44
CA GLN A 97 28.90 -6.55 -33.79
C GLN A 97 30.09 -7.51 -33.73
N THR A 98 30.04 -8.55 -34.56
CA THR A 98 31.17 -9.46 -34.74
C THR A 98 31.90 -9.13 -36.03
N ASN A 99 33.21 -9.35 -36.08
CA ASN A 99 34.09 -9.05 -37.23
C ASN A 99 33.63 -9.69 -38.56
N ASN A 100 32.70 -10.65 -38.51
CA ASN A 100 32.16 -11.38 -39.66
C ASN A 100 30.82 -10.83 -40.17
N SER A 101 30.51 -9.54 -39.98
CA SER A 101 29.27 -8.86 -40.42
C SER A 101 27.96 -9.32 -39.75
N HIS A 102 28.03 -10.21 -38.77
CA HIS A 102 26.87 -10.59 -37.96
C HIS A 102 26.65 -9.59 -36.81
N THR A 103 25.43 -9.06 -36.72
CA THR A 103 24.97 -8.19 -35.64
C THR A 103 23.98 -8.95 -34.77
N THR A 104 24.25 -9.06 -33.48
CA THR A 104 23.32 -9.64 -32.50
C THR A 104 22.69 -8.53 -31.69
N LEU A 105 21.36 -8.57 -31.56
CA LEU A 105 20.57 -7.69 -30.71
C LEU A 105 20.10 -8.49 -29.51
N SER A 106 20.34 -7.99 -28.31
CA SER A 106 19.85 -8.58 -27.06
C SER A 106 19.05 -7.55 -26.30
N CYS A 107 17.75 -7.81 -26.12
CA CYS A 107 16.85 -6.99 -25.32
C CYS A 107 16.65 -7.64 -23.96
N SER A 108 16.84 -6.90 -22.88
CA SER A 108 16.58 -7.33 -21.52
C SER A 108 15.68 -6.32 -20.82
N ALA A 109 14.50 -6.77 -20.40
CA ALA A 109 13.54 -5.96 -19.65
C ALA A 109 13.29 -6.63 -18.29
N THR A 110 13.34 -5.84 -17.23
CA THR A 110 13.01 -6.27 -15.87
C THR A 110 11.88 -5.40 -15.32
N GLY A 111 11.04 -5.97 -14.46
CA GLY A 111 9.89 -5.24 -13.93
C GLY A 111 8.96 -6.12 -13.11
N ARG A 112 8.04 -5.47 -12.42
CA ARG A 112 6.93 -6.10 -11.71
C ARG A 112 5.62 -5.37 -12.05
N PRO A 113 4.65 -6.03 -12.70
CA PRO A 113 4.69 -7.43 -13.17
C PRO A 113 5.77 -7.67 -14.24
N ALA A 114 6.08 -8.95 -14.49
CA ALA A 114 7.10 -9.33 -15.46
C ALA A 114 6.77 -8.72 -16.85
N PRO A 115 7.71 -8.00 -17.47
CA PRO A 115 7.47 -7.35 -18.75
C PRO A 115 7.38 -8.37 -19.89
N ILE A 116 6.60 -8.02 -20.92
CA ILE A 116 6.49 -8.80 -22.15
C ILE A 116 7.49 -8.24 -23.17
N VAL A 117 8.33 -9.09 -23.74
CA VAL A 117 9.29 -8.75 -24.80
C VAL A 117 8.81 -9.38 -26.11
N THR A 118 8.49 -8.55 -27.10
CA THR A 118 8.00 -8.93 -28.44
C THR A 118 8.74 -8.17 -29.51
#